data_AF-A0A090VS71-F1
#
_entry.id   AF-A0A090VS71-F1
#
_cell.length_a   1.000
_cell.length_b   1.000
_cell.length_c   1.000
_cell.angle_alpha   90.00
_cell.angle_beta   90.00
_cell.angle_gamma   90.00
#
_symmetry.space_group_name_H-M   'P 1'
#
loop_
_entity.id
_entity.type
_entity.pdbx_description
1 polymer ?
#
loop_
_entity_poly.entity_id
_entity_poly.type
_entity_poly.pdbx_seq_one_letter_code
_entity_poly.pdbx_strand_id
1 'polypeptide(L)'
;MSGKPVAEQEIGHALLQEVVAFAETSISRRKFILHYFGEEFDNETGEGGDMDDNVRNPKKKTEAKDNAKILLDIVKGTNAKYKSKDLVNVIIGKENALINSHKTNEQPFFGKGKHEEATYWMALLRQLLVAGYLRKDIETYGVIKLNPEGEDFIKNPKSFMMTEDHVFDSNDDAGIITAEKGGGGVADEKLMEMLKDLRKKNAKKLGVPPFVIFQDPSLEDMALKYPINLTELSNVHGVGDGKAKKYGKDFVALIANYVEENDIVRPDDLVVKSTGSNSANKLYIIQNVDRKLPLDDIASSKGMSMEEFIKEMEAIVFSGTKLNIDYWIEEILDEDQQEEIHDYFMESETDSIQEAIEEFDGDYDDEELRLYRIKFISEVAN
;
A
#
# COMPACT_ATOMS: atom_id res chain seq x y z
N MET A 1 0.86 4.70 6.69
CA MET A 1 -0.36 5.54 6.82
C MET A 1 -0.19 6.68 7.82
N SER A 2 0.83 6.70 8.70
CA SER A 2 1.17 7.88 9.51
C SER A 2 1.47 9.10 8.63
N GLY A 3 1.01 10.28 9.02
CA GLY A 3 1.22 11.57 8.34
C GLY A 3 0.13 12.00 7.33
N LYS A 4 -0.81 11.12 6.94
CA LYS A 4 -1.94 11.50 6.06
C LYS A 4 -3.12 12.07 6.83
N PRO A 5 -3.96 12.94 6.25
CA PRO A 5 -5.23 13.31 6.86
C PRO A 5 -6.04 12.07 7.27
N VAL A 6 -6.71 12.11 8.43
CA VAL A 6 -7.48 10.98 8.96
C VAL A 6 -8.45 10.42 7.91
N ALA A 7 -9.07 11.28 7.11
CA ALA A 7 -9.93 10.88 6.00
C ALA A 7 -9.19 10.03 4.93
N GLU A 8 -7.97 10.39 4.57
CA GLU A 8 -7.16 9.62 3.61
C GLU A 8 -6.65 8.32 4.20
N GLN A 9 -6.28 8.30 5.48
CA GLN A 9 -5.92 7.05 6.17
C GLN A 9 -7.11 6.10 6.21
N GLU A 10 -8.29 6.62 6.55
CA GLU A 10 -9.55 5.84 6.57
C GLU A 10 -9.91 5.30 5.18
N ILE A 11 -9.73 6.10 4.13
CA ILE A 11 -9.94 5.64 2.73
C ILE A 11 -8.90 4.59 2.36
N GLY A 12 -7.62 4.80 2.67
CA GLY A 12 -6.56 3.84 2.39
C GLY A 12 -6.77 2.51 3.12
N HIS A 13 -7.16 2.55 4.40
CA HIS A 13 -7.57 1.38 5.16
C HIS A 13 -8.79 0.71 4.54
N ALA A 14 -9.80 1.47 4.12
CA ALA A 14 -10.97 0.91 3.45
C ALA A 14 -10.56 0.17 2.16
N LEU A 15 -9.79 0.80 1.27
CA LEU A 15 -9.32 0.19 0.03
C LEU A 15 -8.50 -1.08 0.28
N LEU A 16 -7.61 -1.07 1.28
CA LEU A 16 -6.83 -2.26 1.65
C LEU A 16 -7.76 -3.40 2.12
N GLN A 17 -8.79 -3.08 2.91
CA GLN A 17 -9.77 -4.07 3.36
C GLN A 17 -10.59 -4.65 2.19
N GLU A 18 -10.82 -3.89 1.11
CA GLU A 18 -11.47 -4.44 -0.10
C GLU A 18 -10.56 -5.41 -0.86
N VAL A 19 -9.26 -5.14 -0.91
CA VAL A 19 -8.28 -6.05 -1.52
C VAL A 19 -8.17 -7.35 -0.70
N VAL A 20 -8.11 -7.24 0.63
CA VAL A 20 -8.15 -8.41 1.52
C VAL A 20 -9.45 -9.20 1.32
N ALA A 21 -10.60 -8.51 1.24
CA ALA A 21 -11.88 -9.13 0.96
C ALA A 21 -11.90 -9.88 -0.39
N PHE A 22 -11.28 -9.32 -1.43
CA PHE A 22 -11.14 -9.98 -2.73
C PHE A 22 -10.23 -11.23 -2.67
N ALA A 23 -9.15 -11.18 -1.87
CA ALA A 23 -8.25 -12.31 -1.72
C ALA A 23 -8.89 -13.47 -0.94
N GLU A 24 -9.69 -13.16 0.09
CA GLU A 24 -10.28 -14.14 1.00
C GLU A 24 -11.62 -14.72 0.53
N THR A 25 -12.32 -14.04 -0.38
CA THR A 25 -13.68 -14.41 -0.75
C THR A 25 -13.72 -15.71 -1.53
N SER A 26 -14.77 -16.50 -1.28
CA SER A 26 -15.14 -17.67 -2.09
C SER A 26 -16.16 -17.35 -3.19
N ILE A 27 -16.54 -16.07 -3.38
CA ILE A 27 -17.40 -15.62 -4.49
C ILE A 27 -16.57 -15.63 -5.79
N SER A 28 -17.22 -15.82 -6.95
CA SER A 28 -16.58 -15.61 -8.25
C SER A 28 -15.76 -14.31 -8.25
N ARG A 29 -14.46 -14.43 -8.57
CA ARG A 29 -13.55 -13.27 -8.56
C ARG A 29 -14.05 -12.17 -9.50
N ARG A 30 -14.52 -12.56 -10.68
CA ARG A 30 -15.08 -11.63 -11.67
C ARG A 30 -16.32 -10.92 -11.14
N LYS A 31 -17.24 -11.66 -10.53
CA LYS A 31 -18.46 -11.09 -9.94
C LYS A 31 -18.14 -10.10 -8.82
N PHE A 32 -17.15 -10.41 -7.97
CA PHE A 32 -16.70 -9.52 -6.91
C PHE A 32 -16.11 -8.21 -7.47
N ILE A 33 -15.22 -8.30 -8.46
CA ILE A 33 -14.60 -7.12 -9.10
C ILE A 33 -15.66 -6.25 -9.78
N LEU A 34 -16.57 -6.84 -10.56
CA LEU A 34 -17.61 -6.10 -11.26
C LEU A 34 -18.54 -5.39 -10.27
N HIS A 35 -18.96 -6.09 -9.21
CA HIS A 35 -19.75 -5.49 -8.15
C HIS A 35 -19.05 -4.30 -7.48
N TYR A 36 -17.72 -4.39 -7.25
CA TYR A 36 -16.93 -3.29 -6.70
C TYR A 36 -17.01 -2.02 -7.56
N PHE A 37 -17.05 -2.16 -8.89
CA PHE A 37 -17.20 -1.05 -9.84
C PHE A 37 -18.66 -0.70 -10.17
N GLY A 38 -19.64 -1.32 -9.48
CA GLY A 38 -21.07 -1.05 -9.66
C GLY A 38 -21.68 -1.77 -10.87
N GLU A 39 -21.02 -2.78 -11.41
CA GLU A 39 -21.51 -3.63 -12.50
C GLU A 39 -22.10 -4.94 -11.97
N GLU A 40 -23.14 -5.44 -12.65
CA GLU A 40 -23.73 -6.74 -12.34
C GLU A 40 -23.14 -7.83 -13.24
N PHE A 41 -22.95 -9.02 -12.67
CA PHE A 41 -22.49 -10.19 -13.43
C PHE A 41 -23.18 -11.46 -12.97
N ASP A 42 -23.67 -12.21 -13.94
CA ASP A 42 -24.25 -13.53 -13.76
C ASP A 42 -23.28 -14.57 -14.31
N ASN A 43 -22.82 -15.47 -13.43
CA ASN A 43 -21.91 -16.55 -13.80
C ASN A 43 -22.57 -17.61 -14.68
N GLU A 44 -23.90 -17.76 -14.65
CA GLU A 44 -24.61 -18.78 -15.44
C GLU A 44 -24.78 -18.37 -16.90
N THR A 45 -25.02 -17.07 -17.14
CA THR A 45 -25.34 -16.54 -18.46
C THR A 45 -24.21 -15.69 -19.07
N GLY A 46 -23.27 -15.22 -18.25
CA GLY A 46 -22.15 -14.39 -18.68
C GLY A 46 -21.03 -15.19 -19.36
N GLU A 47 -20.52 -14.68 -20.48
CA GLU A 47 -19.40 -15.29 -21.19
C GLU A 47 -18.18 -15.40 -20.26
N GLY A 48 -17.62 -16.61 -20.13
CA GLY A 48 -16.49 -16.86 -19.25
C GLY A 48 -16.82 -16.78 -17.75
N GLY A 49 -18.08 -17.04 -17.38
CA GLY A 49 -18.53 -17.11 -15.98
C GLY A 49 -17.89 -18.24 -15.16
N ASP A 50 -17.19 -19.18 -15.81
CA ASP A 50 -16.48 -20.33 -15.23
C ASP A 50 -14.95 -20.21 -15.28
N MET A 51 -14.41 -19.02 -15.59
CA MET A 51 -12.97 -18.85 -15.81
C MET A 51 -12.16 -18.57 -14.54
N ASP A 52 -12.81 -18.31 -13.40
CA ASP A 52 -12.11 -18.06 -12.14
C ASP A 52 -12.05 -19.30 -11.23
N ASP A 53 -11.02 -19.34 -10.40
CA ASP A 53 -10.69 -20.42 -9.47
C ASP A 53 -11.80 -20.70 -8.45
N ASN A 54 -12.50 -19.69 -7.95
CA ASN A 54 -13.61 -19.86 -7.01
C ASN A 54 -14.82 -20.53 -7.65
N VAL A 55 -15.06 -20.30 -8.94
CA VAL A 55 -16.10 -21.00 -9.71
C VAL A 55 -15.65 -22.41 -10.10
N ARG A 56 -14.38 -22.58 -10.48
CA ARG A 56 -13.81 -23.89 -10.87
C ARG A 56 -13.63 -24.85 -9.70
N ASN A 57 -13.39 -24.30 -8.50
CA ASN A 57 -13.19 -25.06 -7.27
C ASN A 57 -14.18 -24.58 -6.19
N PRO A 58 -15.49 -24.80 -6.40
CA PRO A 58 -16.51 -24.24 -5.52
C PRO A 58 -16.41 -24.86 -4.13
N LYS A 59 -16.28 -24.01 -3.12
CA LYS A 59 -16.33 -24.46 -1.72
C LYS A 59 -17.73 -24.91 -1.33
N LYS A 60 -17.78 -25.71 -0.27
CA LYS A 60 -19.03 -26.15 0.34
C LYS A 60 -19.88 -24.93 0.72
N LYS A 61 -21.13 -24.92 0.26
CA LYS A 61 -22.12 -23.93 0.66
C LYS A 61 -22.87 -24.41 1.91
N THR A 62 -23.10 -23.51 2.85
CA THR A 62 -23.89 -23.72 4.05
C THR A 62 -25.11 -22.80 4.03
N GLU A 63 -26.23 -23.28 4.57
CA GLU A 63 -27.45 -22.45 4.66
C GLU A 63 -27.24 -21.37 5.73
N ALA A 64 -27.40 -20.11 5.34
CA ALA A 64 -27.15 -18.95 6.19
C ALA A 64 -28.36 -17.99 6.24
N LYS A 65 -29.55 -18.38 5.76
CA LYS A 65 -30.79 -17.57 5.79
C LYS A 65 -31.03 -16.88 7.13
N ASP A 66 -30.95 -17.61 8.23
CA ASP A 66 -31.29 -17.06 9.55
C ASP A 66 -30.25 -16.03 10.02
N ASN A 67 -28.96 -16.31 9.77
CA ASN A 67 -27.88 -15.37 10.03
C ASN A 67 -27.95 -14.15 9.10
N ALA A 68 -28.31 -14.34 7.83
CA ALA A 68 -28.50 -13.23 6.89
C ALA A 68 -29.61 -12.30 7.39
N LYS A 69 -30.72 -12.86 7.86
CA LYS A 69 -31.81 -12.08 8.47
C LYS A 69 -31.34 -11.31 9.71
N ILE A 70 -30.59 -11.95 10.61
CA ILE A 70 -30.02 -11.28 11.80
C ILE A 70 -29.17 -10.07 11.40
N LEU A 71 -28.27 -10.25 10.43
CA LEU A 71 -27.39 -9.18 9.95
C LEU A 71 -28.20 -8.02 9.36
N LEU A 72 -29.14 -8.30 8.47
CA LEU A 72 -29.98 -7.27 7.84
C LEU A 72 -30.88 -6.54 8.87
N ASP A 73 -31.44 -7.26 9.85
CA ASP A 73 -32.19 -6.67 10.96
C ASP A 73 -31.32 -5.75 11.81
N ILE A 74 -30.04 -6.08 12.03
CA ILE A 74 -29.12 -5.23 12.79
C ILE A 74 -28.72 -3.99 11.97
N VAL A 75 -28.50 -4.10 10.66
CA VAL A 75 -28.31 -2.92 9.78
C VAL A 75 -29.49 -1.97 9.90
N LYS A 76 -30.72 -2.51 9.90
CA LYS A 76 -31.94 -1.73 10.10
C LYS A 76 -32.00 -1.11 11.50
N GLY A 77 -31.78 -1.90 12.55
CA GLY A 77 -31.87 -1.49 13.95
C GLY A 77 -30.82 -0.45 14.34
N THR A 78 -29.67 -0.44 13.67
CA THR A 78 -28.62 0.55 13.84
C THR A 78 -28.84 1.83 13.02
N ASN A 79 -29.94 1.91 12.26
CA ASN A 79 -30.24 3.00 11.32
C ASN A 79 -29.11 3.25 10.31
N ALA A 80 -28.44 2.18 9.87
CA ALA A 80 -27.33 2.24 8.91
C ALA A 80 -26.20 3.22 9.29
N LYS A 81 -25.85 3.27 10.58
CA LYS A 81 -24.83 4.18 11.13
C LYS A 81 -23.41 3.61 11.15
N TYR A 82 -23.23 2.32 10.84
CA TYR A 82 -21.97 1.61 11.05
C TYR A 82 -21.33 1.14 9.75
N LYS A 83 -19.99 1.16 9.73
CA LYS A 83 -19.15 0.47 8.75
C LYS A 83 -19.12 -1.04 9.05
N SER A 84 -18.60 -1.86 8.13
CA SER A 84 -18.58 -3.32 8.26
C SER A 84 -17.98 -3.81 9.59
N LYS A 85 -16.83 -3.28 10.01
CA LYS A 85 -16.13 -3.69 11.25
C LYS A 85 -16.97 -3.43 12.50
N ASP A 86 -17.56 -2.24 12.60
CA ASP A 86 -18.41 -1.88 13.75
C ASP A 86 -19.71 -2.67 13.74
N LEU A 87 -20.29 -2.92 12.56
CA LEU A 87 -21.48 -3.74 12.43
C LEU A 87 -21.21 -5.18 12.89
N VAL A 88 -20.09 -5.78 12.48
CA VAL A 88 -19.67 -7.11 12.97
C VAL A 88 -19.48 -7.10 14.49
N ASN A 89 -18.81 -6.08 15.04
CA ASN A 89 -18.68 -5.92 16.50
C ASN A 89 -20.04 -5.86 17.21
N VAL A 90 -21.02 -5.14 16.66
CA VAL A 90 -22.40 -5.11 17.20
C VAL A 90 -23.04 -6.50 17.15
N ILE A 91 -22.85 -7.24 16.05
CA ILE A 91 -23.42 -8.59 15.87
C ILE A 91 -22.85 -9.57 16.90
N ILE A 92 -21.52 -9.61 17.09
CA ILE A 92 -20.86 -10.50 18.06
C ILE A 92 -20.91 -9.96 19.50
N GLY A 93 -21.35 -8.72 19.69
CA GLY A 93 -21.47 -8.11 21.01
C GLY A 93 -20.13 -7.67 21.60
N LYS A 94 -19.21 -7.20 20.75
CA LYS A 94 -17.93 -6.60 21.13
C LYS A 94 -18.08 -5.08 21.18
N GLU A 95 -17.71 -4.48 22.31
CA GLU A 95 -17.79 -3.04 22.50
C GLU A 95 -16.58 -2.31 21.88
N ASN A 96 -16.80 -1.07 21.48
CA ASN A 96 -15.76 -0.09 21.19
C ASN A 96 -16.25 1.32 21.53
N ALA A 97 -15.37 2.32 21.42
CA ALA A 97 -15.69 3.71 21.77
C ALA A 97 -16.92 4.25 21.02
N LEU A 98 -17.07 3.91 19.72
CA LEU A 98 -18.18 4.35 18.89
C LEU A 98 -19.51 3.68 19.28
N ILE A 99 -19.50 2.35 19.45
CA ILE A 99 -20.67 1.55 19.86
C ILE A 99 -21.20 2.02 21.22
N ASN A 100 -20.30 2.30 22.16
CA ASN A 100 -20.65 2.76 23.50
C ASN A 100 -21.17 4.21 23.47
N SER A 101 -20.54 5.10 22.67
CA SER A 101 -21.02 6.48 22.48
C SER A 101 -22.45 6.51 21.92
N HIS A 102 -22.76 5.61 21.00
CA HIS A 102 -24.09 5.46 20.41
C HIS A 102 -25.07 4.64 21.27
N LYS A 103 -24.66 4.16 22.45
CA LYS A 103 -25.43 3.26 23.32
C LYS A 103 -25.99 2.04 22.59
N THR A 104 -25.25 1.57 21.59
CA THR A 104 -25.68 0.41 20.79
C THR A 104 -25.45 -0.90 21.56
N ASN A 105 -24.51 -0.91 22.51
CA ASN A 105 -24.30 -2.00 23.46
C ASN A 105 -25.52 -2.24 24.38
N GLU A 106 -26.37 -1.22 24.60
CA GLU A 106 -27.61 -1.34 25.39
C GLU A 106 -28.80 -1.86 24.57
N GLN A 107 -28.67 -2.01 23.25
CA GLN A 107 -29.78 -2.40 22.39
C GLN A 107 -30.02 -3.91 22.41
N PRO A 108 -31.27 -4.38 22.29
CA PRO A 108 -31.62 -5.80 22.38
C PRO A 108 -31.05 -6.65 21.24
N PHE A 109 -30.52 -6.03 20.19
CA PHE A 109 -29.88 -6.71 19.06
C PHE A 109 -28.36 -6.84 19.20
N PHE A 110 -27.75 -6.21 20.20
CA PHE A 110 -26.32 -6.32 20.46
C PHE A 110 -25.96 -7.74 20.89
N GLY A 111 -25.00 -8.36 20.20
CA GLY A 111 -24.57 -9.72 20.52
C GLY A 111 -25.50 -10.84 20.07
N LYS A 112 -26.48 -10.57 19.19
CA LYS A 112 -27.38 -11.61 18.66
C LYS A 112 -26.69 -12.68 17.81
N GLY A 113 -25.48 -12.41 17.33
CA GLY A 113 -24.67 -13.31 16.51
C GLY A 113 -23.51 -13.98 17.23
N LYS A 114 -23.52 -14.02 18.57
CA LYS A 114 -22.43 -14.61 19.39
C LYS A 114 -22.15 -16.09 19.14
N HIS A 115 -23.04 -16.79 18.45
CA HIS A 115 -22.86 -18.20 18.10
C HIS A 115 -21.88 -18.43 16.93
N GLU A 116 -21.50 -17.38 16.20
CA GLU A 116 -20.52 -17.45 15.11
C GLU A 116 -19.41 -16.41 15.31
N GLU A 117 -18.24 -16.71 14.74
CA GLU A 117 -17.05 -15.87 14.83
C GLU A 117 -17.13 -14.60 13.95
N ALA A 118 -16.31 -13.60 14.27
CA ALA A 118 -16.28 -12.33 13.54
C ALA A 118 -15.99 -12.52 12.04
N THR A 119 -15.15 -13.49 11.70
CA THR A 119 -14.79 -13.86 10.32
C THR A 119 -16.00 -14.36 9.52
N TYR A 120 -16.83 -15.21 10.12
CA TYR A 120 -18.08 -15.68 9.53
C TYR A 120 -19.02 -14.51 9.20
N TRP A 121 -19.24 -13.60 10.15
CA TRP A 121 -20.12 -12.45 9.95
C TRP A 121 -19.60 -11.48 8.89
N MET A 122 -18.28 -11.30 8.81
CA MET A 122 -17.66 -10.50 7.76
C MET A 122 -17.85 -11.16 6.38
N ALA A 123 -17.67 -12.47 6.27
CA ALA A 123 -17.90 -13.24 5.04
C ALA A 123 -19.36 -13.12 4.57
N LEU A 124 -20.31 -13.28 5.49
CA LEU A 124 -21.73 -13.14 5.22
C LEU A 124 -22.09 -11.72 4.78
N LEU A 125 -21.56 -10.70 5.46
CA LEU A 125 -21.75 -9.30 5.10
C LEU A 125 -21.30 -9.02 3.66
N ARG A 126 -20.12 -9.53 3.27
CA ARG A 126 -19.58 -9.40 1.90
C ARG A 126 -20.49 -10.06 0.87
N GLN A 127 -20.94 -11.27 1.15
CA GLN A 127 -21.85 -11.99 0.25
C GLN A 127 -23.21 -11.31 0.12
N LEU A 128 -23.73 -10.68 1.17
CA LEU A 128 -24.96 -9.90 1.11
C LEU A 128 -24.83 -8.58 0.35
N LEU A 129 -23.64 -7.95 0.35
CA LEU A 129 -23.32 -6.82 -0.52
C LEU A 129 -23.35 -7.24 -1.99
N VAL A 130 -22.59 -8.29 -2.35
CA VAL A 130 -22.52 -8.79 -3.73
C VAL A 130 -23.86 -9.32 -4.24
N ALA A 131 -24.66 -9.92 -3.36
CA ALA A 131 -26.02 -10.37 -3.69
C ALA A 131 -27.05 -9.22 -3.79
N GLY A 132 -26.63 -7.98 -3.54
CA GLY A 132 -27.48 -6.79 -3.72
C GLY A 132 -28.44 -6.50 -2.57
N TYR A 133 -28.39 -7.22 -1.44
CA TYR A 133 -29.24 -6.92 -0.27
C TYR A 133 -28.76 -5.69 0.50
N LEU A 134 -27.45 -5.41 0.41
CA LEU A 134 -26.79 -4.30 1.06
C LEU A 134 -26.05 -3.45 0.02
N ARG A 135 -25.78 -2.20 0.38
CA ARG A 135 -24.85 -1.33 -0.34
C ARG A 135 -23.96 -0.56 0.63
N LYS A 136 -22.78 -0.19 0.17
CA LYS A 136 -21.91 0.79 0.84
C LYS A 136 -22.30 2.18 0.38
N ASP A 137 -22.49 3.09 1.32
CA ASP A 137 -22.67 4.50 0.99
C ASP A 137 -21.30 5.20 0.90
N ILE A 138 -20.97 5.63 -0.32
CA ILE A 138 -19.69 6.28 -0.63
C ILE A 138 -19.67 7.71 -0.05
N GLU A 139 -20.81 8.40 0.00
CA GLU A 139 -20.89 9.79 0.49
C GLU A 139 -20.69 9.89 2.00
N THR A 140 -21.06 8.84 2.73
CA THR A 140 -20.92 8.76 4.19
C THR A 140 -19.87 7.74 4.62
N TYR A 141 -18.71 7.74 3.94
CA TYR A 141 -17.52 7.01 4.37
C TYR A 141 -17.69 5.48 4.56
N GLY A 142 -18.50 4.83 3.71
CA GLY A 142 -18.59 3.38 3.64
C GLY A 142 -19.49 2.73 4.70
N VAL A 143 -20.45 3.47 5.27
CA VAL A 143 -21.50 2.85 6.10
C VAL A 143 -22.36 1.90 5.28
N ILE A 144 -22.85 0.86 5.94
CA ILE A 144 -23.63 -0.20 5.31
C ILE A 144 -25.12 0.16 5.36
N LYS A 145 -25.76 0.24 4.20
CA LYS A 145 -27.19 0.53 4.02
C LYS A 145 -27.93 -0.66 3.42
N LEU A 146 -29.22 -0.78 3.73
CA LEU A 146 -30.12 -1.73 3.09
C LEU A 146 -30.53 -1.25 1.69
N ASN A 147 -30.63 -2.20 0.77
CA ASN A 147 -31.34 -2.03 -0.49
C ASN A 147 -32.80 -2.49 -0.35
N PRO A 148 -33.69 -2.13 -1.30
CA PRO A 148 -35.08 -2.62 -1.32
C PRO A 148 -35.19 -4.15 -1.20
N GLU A 149 -34.28 -4.88 -1.85
CA GLU A 149 -34.19 -6.34 -1.83
C GLU A 149 -33.83 -6.85 -0.42
N GLY A 150 -32.97 -6.13 0.30
CA GLY A 150 -32.63 -6.44 1.70
C GLY A 150 -33.83 -6.22 2.64
N GLU A 151 -34.61 -5.17 2.41
CA GLU A 151 -35.86 -4.95 3.15
C GLU A 151 -36.90 -6.03 2.86
N ASP A 152 -37.01 -6.47 1.61
CA ASP A 152 -37.89 -7.58 1.23
C ASP A 152 -37.43 -8.89 1.89
N PHE A 153 -36.12 -9.19 1.88
CA PHE A 153 -35.56 -10.37 2.54
C PHE A 153 -35.88 -10.40 4.04
N ILE A 154 -35.85 -9.26 4.73
CA ILE A 154 -36.25 -9.18 6.15
C ILE A 154 -37.72 -9.60 6.35
N LYS A 155 -38.61 -9.17 5.45
CA LYS A 155 -40.05 -9.47 5.50
C LYS A 155 -40.36 -10.90 5.09
N ASN A 156 -39.67 -11.38 4.06
CA ASN A 156 -39.86 -12.66 3.40
C ASN A 156 -38.52 -13.40 3.27
N PRO A 157 -37.98 -13.96 4.37
CA PRO A 157 -36.67 -14.61 4.35
C PRO A 157 -36.69 -15.82 3.40
N LYS A 158 -35.81 -15.79 2.41
CA LYS A 158 -35.60 -16.88 1.45
C LYS A 158 -34.26 -17.58 1.72
N SER A 159 -34.11 -18.81 1.24
CA SER A 159 -32.85 -19.56 1.38
C SER A 159 -31.68 -18.71 0.87
N PHE A 160 -30.59 -18.70 1.65
CA PHE A 160 -29.37 -17.99 1.31
C PHE A 160 -28.18 -18.90 1.58
N MET A 161 -27.63 -19.46 0.51
CA MET A 161 -26.50 -20.38 0.58
C MET A 161 -25.20 -19.60 0.57
N MET A 162 -24.51 -19.58 1.70
CA MET A 162 -23.23 -18.88 1.89
C MET A 162 -22.07 -19.84 1.65
N THR A 163 -21.01 -19.38 1.00
CA THR A 163 -19.71 -20.08 0.99
C THR A 163 -18.85 -19.61 2.15
N GLU A 164 -18.24 -20.50 2.91
CA GLU A 164 -17.23 -20.09 3.90
C GLU A 164 -15.99 -19.53 3.19
N ASP A 165 -15.39 -18.47 3.74
CA ASP A 165 -14.17 -17.87 3.19
C ASP A 165 -12.95 -18.80 3.38
N HIS A 166 -11.79 -18.43 2.85
CA HIS A 166 -10.57 -19.21 3.09
C HIS A 166 -10.17 -19.12 4.56
N VAL A 167 -10.30 -20.22 5.30
CA VAL A 167 -9.68 -20.35 6.62
C VAL A 167 -8.22 -20.72 6.37
N PHE A 168 -7.33 -19.73 6.41
CA PHE A 168 -5.92 -20.00 6.63
C PHE A 168 -5.77 -20.34 8.11
N ASP A 169 -5.65 -21.62 8.42
CA ASP A 169 -5.48 -22.08 9.80
C ASP A 169 -4.21 -21.42 10.37
N SER A 170 -4.37 -20.64 11.44
CA SER A 170 -3.28 -19.96 12.16
C SER A 170 -2.45 -20.93 13.03
N ASN A 171 -2.35 -22.19 12.61
CA ASN A 171 -1.64 -23.26 13.31
C ASN A 171 -0.27 -23.61 12.68
N ASP A 172 0.17 -22.90 11.65
CA ASP A 172 1.59 -22.85 11.30
C ASP A 172 2.26 -21.75 12.12
N ASP A 173 2.98 -22.21 13.15
CA ASP A 173 3.89 -21.55 14.07
C ASP A 173 3.69 -20.05 14.39
N ALA A 174 3.41 -19.80 15.67
CA ALA A 174 3.42 -18.51 16.32
C ALA A 174 4.84 -17.88 16.32
N GLY A 175 5.25 -17.33 15.19
CA GLY A 175 6.10 -16.16 15.12
C GLY A 175 5.20 -14.92 15.11
N ILE A 176 5.41 -14.01 16.05
CA ILE A 176 4.76 -12.70 16.05
C ILE A 176 5.14 -12.01 14.74
N ILE A 177 4.24 -12.01 13.74
CA ILE A 177 4.40 -11.22 12.53
C ILE A 177 3.99 -9.80 12.87
N THR A 178 4.94 -9.07 13.47
CA THR A 178 5.04 -7.63 13.26
C THR A 178 5.03 -7.37 11.76
N ALA A 179 4.37 -6.28 11.36
CA ALA A 179 4.24 -5.86 9.97
C ALA A 179 5.60 -5.59 9.30
N GLU A 180 6.25 -6.65 8.84
CA GLU A 180 7.29 -6.60 7.83
C GLU A 180 6.74 -7.21 6.54
N LYS A 181 6.84 -6.41 5.47
CA LYS A 181 6.79 -6.83 4.05
C LYS A 181 5.73 -7.89 3.69
N GLY A 182 4.48 -7.46 3.54
CA GLY A 182 3.47 -8.25 2.81
C GLY A 182 3.87 -8.37 1.33
N GLY A 183 4.16 -9.61 0.92
CA GLY A 183 4.76 -9.95 -0.37
C GLY A 183 3.93 -9.62 -1.61
N GLY A 184 4.65 -9.13 -2.62
CA GLY A 184 4.32 -9.26 -4.03
C GLY A 184 5.49 -9.93 -4.74
N GLY A 185 5.31 -11.18 -5.18
CA GLY A 185 6.30 -11.98 -5.90
C GLY A 185 7.53 -12.36 -5.07
N VAL A 186 7.95 -13.63 -5.13
CA VAL A 186 9.35 -13.94 -4.82
C VAL A 186 10.15 -13.21 -5.89
N ALA A 187 10.87 -12.14 -5.53
CA ALA A 187 11.78 -11.48 -6.44
C ALA A 187 12.72 -12.55 -7.00
N ASP A 188 12.93 -12.56 -8.32
CA ASP A 188 13.84 -13.53 -8.94
C ASP A 188 15.24 -13.34 -8.35
N GLU A 189 15.62 -14.27 -7.47
CA GLU A 189 16.86 -14.19 -6.68
C GLU A 189 18.10 -14.16 -7.58
N LYS A 190 18.03 -14.85 -8.73
CA LYS A 190 19.13 -14.92 -9.69
C LYS A 190 19.27 -13.59 -10.43
N LEU A 191 18.15 -13.00 -10.87
CA LEU A 191 18.17 -11.66 -11.45
C LEU A 191 18.63 -10.63 -10.42
N MET A 192 18.19 -10.73 -9.16
CA MET A 192 18.59 -9.83 -8.08
C MET A 192 20.11 -9.85 -7.84
N GLU A 193 20.73 -11.04 -7.83
CA GLU A 193 22.19 -11.18 -7.70
C GLU A 193 22.91 -10.53 -8.89
N MET A 194 22.43 -10.77 -10.13
CA MET A 194 22.98 -10.17 -11.34
C MET A 194 22.88 -8.64 -11.34
N LEU A 195 21.76 -8.09 -10.85
CA LEU A 195 21.54 -6.65 -10.71
C LEU A 195 22.46 -6.03 -9.65
N LYS A 196 22.65 -6.71 -8.50
CA LYS A 196 23.61 -6.29 -7.45
C LYS A 196 25.04 -6.26 -7.97
N ASP A 197 25.45 -7.27 -8.74
CA ASP A 197 26.75 -7.33 -9.38
C ASP A 197 26.95 -6.22 -10.41
N LEU A 198 25.94 -5.96 -11.24
CA LEU A 198 25.99 -4.88 -12.22
C LEU A 198 26.09 -3.51 -11.53
N ARG A 199 25.32 -3.29 -10.47
CA ARG A 199 25.40 -2.08 -9.64
C ARG A 199 26.81 -1.87 -9.12
N LYS A 200 27.43 -2.90 -8.54
CA LYS A 200 28.80 -2.82 -8.02
C LYS A 200 29.82 -2.49 -9.11
N LYS A 201 29.68 -3.09 -10.29
CA LYS A 201 30.56 -2.81 -11.46
C LYS A 201 30.41 -1.37 -11.94
N ASN A 202 29.18 -0.88 -12.06
CA ASN A 202 28.90 0.47 -12.53
C ASN A 202 29.36 1.53 -11.52
N ALA A 203 29.15 1.28 -10.22
CA ALA A 203 29.61 2.13 -9.14
C ALA A 203 31.13 2.30 -9.16
N LYS A 204 31.86 1.17 -9.25
CA LYS A 204 33.32 1.18 -9.38
C LYS A 204 33.81 1.95 -10.62
N LYS A 205 33.10 1.83 -11.75
CA LYS A 205 33.45 2.53 -12.99
C LYS A 205 33.25 4.05 -12.88
N LEU A 206 32.24 4.47 -12.13
CA LEU A 206 31.88 5.88 -11.97
C LEU A 206 32.52 6.55 -10.76
N GLY A 207 33.16 5.77 -9.88
CA GLY A 207 33.80 6.28 -8.66
C GLY A 207 32.80 6.75 -7.62
N VAL A 208 31.62 6.12 -7.57
CA VAL A 208 30.55 6.45 -6.61
C VAL A 208 30.14 5.19 -5.85
N PRO A 209 29.59 5.30 -4.62
CA PRO A 209 29.06 4.15 -3.88
C PRO A 209 27.94 3.39 -4.63
N PRO A 210 27.79 2.06 -4.43
CA PRO A 210 26.75 1.27 -5.10
C PRO A 210 25.31 1.80 -4.93
N PHE A 211 24.93 2.21 -3.72
CA PHE A 211 23.56 2.67 -3.43
C PHE A 211 23.18 3.97 -4.17
N VAL A 212 24.17 4.78 -4.57
CA VAL A 212 23.97 6.00 -5.38
C VAL A 212 23.34 5.67 -6.73
N ILE A 213 23.69 4.53 -7.31
CA ILE A 213 23.14 4.07 -8.59
C ILE A 213 21.69 3.65 -8.42
N PHE A 214 21.45 2.61 -7.61
CA PHE A 214 20.11 2.12 -7.25
C PHE A 214 20.15 1.49 -5.85
N GLN A 215 19.19 1.83 -4.99
CA GLN A 215 19.04 1.19 -3.68
C GLN A 215 18.49 -0.23 -3.84
N ASP A 216 18.68 -1.08 -2.82
CA ASP A 216 18.20 -2.47 -2.83
C ASP A 216 16.70 -2.60 -3.15
N PRO A 217 15.78 -1.75 -2.61
CA PRO A 217 14.36 -1.81 -2.99
C PRO A 217 14.08 -1.55 -4.47
N SER A 218 14.90 -0.72 -5.13
CA SER A 218 14.76 -0.49 -6.58
C SER A 218 15.18 -1.71 -7.38
N LEU A 219 16.24 -2.41 -6.95
CA LEU A 219 16.67 -3.66 -7.58
C LEU A 219 15.64 -4.79 -7.35
N GLU A 220 15.06 -4.86 -6.16
CA GLU A 220 13.95 -5.79 -5.85
C GLU A 220 12.76 -5.53 -6.79
N ASP A 221 12.35 -4.27 -6.97
CA ASP A 221 11.24 -3.91 -7.86
C ASP A 221 11.58 -4.12 -9.36
N MET A 222 12.84 -3.96 -9.77
CA MET A 222 13.30 -4.37 -11.12
C MET A 222 13.20 -5.89 -11.33
N ALA A 223 13.60 -6.68 -10.33
CA ALA A 223 13.53 -8.14 -10.39
C ALA A 223 12.10 -8.68 -10.38
N LEU A 224 11.13 -7.86 -9.94
CA LEU A 224 9.71 -8.17 -9.99
C LEU A 224 9.06 -7.76 -11.31
N LYS A 225 9.40 -6.58 -11.85
CA LYS A 225 8.73 -5.98 -13.01
C LYS A 225 9.40 -6.29 -14.36
N TYR A 226 10.67 -6.67 -14.35
CA TYR A 226 11.46 -6.96 -15.56
C TYR A 226 11.42 -5.84 -16.62
N PRO A 227 11.77 -4.58 -16.29
CA PRO A 227 11.78 -3.49 -17.25
C PRO A 227 12.84 -3.70 -18.35
N ILE A 228 12.43 -3.73 -19.62
CA ILE A 228 13.33 -3.93 -20.78
C ILE A 228 13.57 -2.67 -21.61
N ASN A 229 13.04 -1.54 -21.16
CA ASN A 229 13.34 -0.23 -21.76
C ASN A 229 13.40 0.86 -20.67
N LEU A 230 13.98 2.00 -21.02
CA LEU A 230 14.16 3.12 -20.08
C LEU A 230 12.84 3.68 -19.56
N THR A 231 11.76 3.58 -20.35
CA THR A 231 10.43 4.06 -19.97
C THR A 231 9.77 3.16 -18.92
N GLU A 232 9.92 1.85 -19.05
CA GLU A 232 9.51 0.88 -18.02
C GLU A 232 10.36 1.06 -16.76
N LEU A 233 11.67 1.24 -16.93
CA LEU A 233 12.60 1.44 -15.83
C LEU A 233 12.28 2.71 -15.01
N SER A 234 11.84 3.81 -15.64
CA SER A 234 11.41 5.03 -14.92
C SER A 234 10.13 4.87 -14.10
N ASN A 235 9.40 3.75 -14.26
CA ASN A 235 8.22 3.43 -13.45
C ASN A 235 8.55 2.47 -12.27
N VAL A 236 9.83 2.11 -12.11
CA VAL A 236 10.31 1.33 -10.97
C VAL A 236 10.43 2.23 -9.74
N HIS A 237 10.08 1.68 -8.58
CA HIS A 237 10.18 2.36 -7.30
C HIS A 237 11.62 2.83 -7.03
N GLY A 238 11.79 4.12 -6.74
CA GLY A 238 13.12 4.73 -6.52
C GLY A 238 13.92 5.00 -7.80
N VAL A 239 13.32 4.86 -8.98
CA VAL A 239 13.97 5.13 -10.27
C VAL A 239 13.22 6.21 -11.04
N GLY A 240 13.62 7.46 -10.87
CA GLY A 240 13.11 8.56 -11.69
C GLY A 240 13.77 8.66 -13.07
N ASP A 241 13.22 9.54 -13.92
CA ASP A 241 13.73 9.80 -15.27
C ASP A 241 15.22 10.16 -15.31
N GLY A 242 15.72 10.88 -14.30
CA GLY A 242 17.14 11.26 -14.18
C GLY A 242 18.04 10.03 -14.03
N LYS A 243 17.80 9.21 -13.00
CA LYS A 243 18.54 7.97 -12.75
C LYS A 243 18.39 6.96 -13.88
N ALA A 244 17.20 6.82 -14.45
CA ALA A 244 16.96 5.96 -15.60
C ALA A 244 17.84 6.37 -16.79
N LYS A 245 17.94 7.67 -17.11
CA LYS A 245 18.80 8.16 -18.18
C LYS A 245 20.30 8.02 -17.88
N LYS A 246 20.70 8.31 -16.63
CA LYS A 246 22.11 8.36 -16.20
C LYS A 246 22.71 6.97 -16.02
N TYR A 247 21.97 6.03 -15.44
CA TYR A 247 22.46 4.70 -15.05
C TYR A 247 21.69 3.52 -15.65
N GLY A 248 20.49 3.75 -16.18
CA GLY A 248 19.55 2.67 -16.52
C GLY A 248 19.88 1.82 -17.76
N LYS A 249 20.74 2.30 -18.67
CA LYS A 249 21.00 1.61 -19.95
C LYS A 249 21.54 0.20 -19.78
N ASP A 250 22.53 0.01 -18.91
CA ASP A 250 23.16 -1.30 -18.71
C ASP A 250 22.20 -2.26 -17.98
N PHE A 251 21.39 -1.73 -17.06
CA PHE A 251 20.40 -2.51 -16.29
C PHE A 251 19.28 -3.03 -17.19
N VAL A 252 18.72 -2.15 -18.01
CA VAL A 252 17.71 -2.52 -19.01
C VAL A 252 18.24 -3.55 -19.99
N ALA A 253 19.49 -3.43 -20.45
CA ALA A 253 20.09 -4.42 -21.34
C ALA A 253 20.27 -5.78 -20.65
N LEU A 254 20.71 -5.80 -19.38
CA LEU A 254 20.84 -7.02 -18.59
C LEU A 254 19.48 -7.71 -18.40
N ILE A 255 18.46 -6.93 -18.02
CA ILE A 255 17.10 -7.44 -17.78
C ILE A 255 16.48 -7.94 -19.09
N ALA A 256 16.63 -7.22 -20.19
CA ALA A 256 16.15 -7.64 -21.51
C ALA A 256 16.75 -8.99 -21.95
N ASN A 257 18.07 -9.14 -21.83
CA ASN A 257 18.74 -10.40 -22.15
C ASN A 257 18.28 -11.53 -21.21
N TYR A 258 18.14 -11.25 -19.92
CA TYR A 258 17.69 -12.23 -18.94
C TYR A 258 16.26 -12.72 -19.21
N VAL A 259 15.35 -11.80 -19.58
CA VAL A 259 13.98 -12.12 -19.98
C VAL A 259 13.96 -13.00 -21.23
N GLU A 260 14.76 -12.66 -22.24
CA GLU A 260 14.84 -13.42 -23.50
C GLU A 260 15.45 -14.83 -23.28
N GLU A 261 16.53 -14.94 -22.49
CA GLU A 261 17.20 -16.21 -22.24
C GLU A 261 16.39 -17.20 -21.38
N ASN A 262 15.50 -16.70 -20.53
CA ASN A 262 14.73 -17.51 -19.59
C ASN A 262 13.22 -17.56 -19.94
N ASP A 263 12.83 -17.07 -21.12
CA ASP A 263 11.45 -17.03 -21.63
C ASP A 263 10.44 -16.45 -20.59
N ILE A 264 10.82 -15.35 -19.94
CA ILE A 264 10.03 -14.77 -18.84
C ILE A 264 8.84 -13.97 -19.38
N VAL A 265 7.64 -14.33 -18.94
CA VAL A 265 6.42 -13.55 -19.21
C VAL A 265 6.39 -12.35 -18.28
N ARG A 266 6.40 -11.13 -18.85
CA ARG A 266 6.54 -9.89 -18.07
C ARG A 266 5.18 -9.34 -17.61
N PRO A 267 5.09 -8.74 -16.41
CA PRO A 267 3.85 -8.13 -15.92
C PRO A 267 3.31 -6.99 -16.79
N ASP A 268 4.18 -6.19 -17.43
CA ASP A 268 3.80 -5.02 -18.23
C ASP A 268 3.17 -5.36 -19.61
N ASP A 269 3.15 -6.64 -20.01
CA ASP A 269 2.35 -7.10 -21.16
C ASP A 269 0.83 -7.12 -20.83
N LEU A 270 0.46 -6.85 -19.57
CA LEU A 270 -0.89 -6.56 -19.11
C LEU A 270 -1.04 -5.04 -18.89
N VAL A 271 -1.62 -4.34 -19.86
CA VAL A 271 -1.77 -2.87 -19.82
C VAL A 271 -2.59 -2.42 -18.62
N VAL A 272 -1.93 -1.80 -17.64
CA VAL A 272 -2.58 -0.97 -16.61
C VAL A 272 -1.87 0.37 -16.54
N LYS A 273 -2.52 1.41 -17.08
CA LYS A 273 -2.14 2.80 -16.78
C LYS A 273 -2.59 3.11 -15.35
N SER A 274 -1.65 3.30 -14.44
CA SER A 274 -1.96 3.84 -13.11
C SER A 274 -2.01 5.37 -13.15
N THR A 275 -3.07 5.94 -12.60
CA THR A 275 -3.24 7.40 -12.45
C THR A 275 -2.53 7.87 -11.18
N GLY A 276 -1.62 8.84 -11.35
CA GLY A 276 -0.88 9.45 -10.26
C GLY A 276 -1.76 10.26 -9.31
N SER A 277 -1.81 9.84 -8.05
CA SER A 277 -2.29 10.65 -6.94
C SER A 277 -1.24 10.64 -5.82
N ASN A 278 -0.21 11.47 -6.00
CA ASN A 278 0.79 11.87 -4.98
C ASN A 278 1.53 13.18 -5.38
N SER A 279 1.04 13.89 -6.40
CA SER A 279 1.80 14.91 -7.14
C SER A 279 1.77 16.29 -6.51
N ALA A 280 0.73 16.62 -5.72
CA ALA A 280 0.51 17.98 -5.25
C ALA A 280 1.46 18.40 -4.11
N ASN A 281 1.69 17.52 -3.13
CA ASN A 281 2.62 17.82 -2.03
C ASN A 281 4.07 17.81 -2.51
N LYS A 282 4.46 16.83 -3.34
CA LYS A 282 5.81 16.80 -3.93
C LYS A 282 6.10 18.06 -4.74
N LEU A 283 5.16 18.47 -5.60
CA LEU A 283 5.29 19.70 -6.39
C LEU A 283 5.40 20.93 -5.50
N TYR A 284 4.64 20.99 -4.41
CA TYR A 284 4.73 22.08 -3.44
C TYR A 284 6.12 22.17 -2.80
N ILE A 285 6.68 21.05 -2.33
CA ILE A 285 8.02 21.02 -1.71
C ILE A 285 9.08 21.47 -2.71
N ILE A 286 9.10 20.86 -3.91
CA ILE A 286 10.06 21.19 -4.97
C ILE A 286 10.01 22.68 -5.31
N GLN A 287 8.82 23.23 -5.54
CA GLN A 287 8.67 24.65 -5.92
C GLN A 287 9.13 25.63 -4.85
N ASN A 288 8.95 25.32 -3.57
CA ASN A 288 9.31 26.24 -2.49
C ASN A 288 10.79 26.10 -2.09
N VAL A 289 11.36 24.90 -2.19
CA VAL A 289 12.81 24.68 -2.09
C VAL A 289 13.55 25.39 -3.22
N ASP A 290 13.06 25.32 -4.47
CA ASP A 290 13.64 26.06 -5.60
C ASP A 290 13.61 27.58 -5.42
N ARG A 291 12.63 28.08 -4.64
CA ARG A 291 12.53 29.49 -4.26
C ARG A 291 13.38 29.86 -3.05
N LYS A 292 14.12 28.90 -2.50
CA LYS A 292 14.99 29.05 -1.32
C LYS A 292 14.25 29.57 -0.10
N LEU A 293 13.02 29.11 0.12
CA LEU A 293 12.29 29.43 1.35
C LEU A 293 12.85 28.61 2.52
N PRO A 294 12.90 29.16 3.74
CA PRO A 294 13.28 28.42 4.95
C PRO A 294 12.52 27.09 5.06
N LEU A 295 13.22 25.99 5.35
CA LEU A 295 12.62 24.65 5.32
C LEU A 295 11.52 24.49 6.39
N ASP A 296 11.70 25.14 7.54
CA ASP A 296 10.75 25.21 8.64
C ASP A 296 9.44 25.92 8.26
N ASP A 297 9.53 27.00 7.48
CA ASP A 297 8.36 27.70 6.93
C ASP A 297 7.60 26.80 5.93
N ILE A 298 8.32 26.07 5.07
CA ILE A 298 7.71 25.15 4.10
C ILE A 298 6.98 24.02 4.84
N ALA A 299 7.62 23.40 5.84
CA ALA A 299 7.03 22.34 6.67
C ALA A 299 5.78 22.85 7.41
N SER A 300 5.90 23.99 8.09
CA SER A 300 4.83 24.60 8.89
C SER A 300 3.61 24.99 8.06
N SER A 301 3.81 25.48 6.83
CA SER A 301 2.72 25.84 5.92
C SER A 301 1.81 24.66 5.55
N LYS A 302 2.32 23.43 5.69
CA LYS A 302 1.60 22.18 5.45
C LYS A 302 1.21 21.45 6.74
N GLY A 303 1.53 22.04 7.90
CA GLY A 303 1.28 21.43 9.21
C GLY A 303 2.08 20.15 9.43
N MET A 304 3.25 20.02 8.81
CA MET A 304 4.16 18.88 8.96
C MET A 304 5.21 19.19 10.03
N SER A 305 5.63 18.18 10.79
CA SER A 305 6.86 18.30 11.59
C SER A 305 8.09 18.33 10.68
N MET A 306 9.25 18.79 11.19
CA MET A 306 10.50 18.76 10.43
C MET A 306 10.89 17.33 10.05
N GLU A 307 10.75 16.38 10.99
CA GLU A 307 10.99 14.95 10.73
C GLU A 307 10.14 14.38 9.58
N GLU A 308 8.84 14.71 9.55
CA GLU A 308 7.91 14.31 8.48
C GLU A 308 8.28 14.99 7.15
N PHE A 309 8.69 16.26 7.19
CA PHE A 309 9.07 17.02 6.03
C PHE A 309 10.37 16.52 5.39
N ILE A 310 11.40 16.24 6.20
CA ILE A 310 12.66 15.61 5.76
C ILE A 310 12.37 14.26 5.08
N LYS A 311 11.44 13.46 5.63
CA LYS A 311 11.03 12.18 5.03
C LYS A 311 10.38 12.34 3.66
N GLU A 312 9.57 13.38 3.46
CA GLU A 312 9.00 13.69 2.14
C GLU A 312 10.08 14.17 1.16
N MET A 313 11.06 14.96 1.61
CA MET A 313 12.20 15.37 0.80
C MET A 313 13.09 14.19 0.40
N GLU A 314 13.38 13.29 1.33
CA GLU A 314 14.05 12.00 1.07
C GLU A 314 13.30 11.24 -0.03
N ALA A 315 11.98 11.10 0.08
CA ALA A 315 11.18 10.41 -0.93
C ALA A 315 11.21 11.09 -2.31
N ILE A 316 11.31 12.42 -2.38
CA ILE A 316 11.48 13.18 -3.63
C ILE A 316 12.86 12.89 -4.24
N VAL A 317 13.91 12.98 -3.42
CA VAL A 317 15.31 12.84 -3.84
C VAL A 317 15.63 11.41 -4.24
N PHE A 318 15.18 10.42 -3.47
CA PHE A 318 15.31 9.00 -3.82
C PHE A 318 14.50 8.62 -5.05
N SER A 319 13.40 9.34 -5.33
CA SER A 319 12.66 9.18 -6.60
C SER A 319 13.37 9.80 -7.82
N GLY A 320 14.58 10.34 -7.66
CA GLY A 320 15.38 10.86 -8.77
C GLY A 320 15.21 12.35 -9.08
N THR A 321 14.51 13.09 -8.21
CA THR A 321 14.31 14.54 -8.38
C THR A 321 15.32 15.29 -7.53
N LYS A 322 16.13 16.17 -8.14
CA LYS A 322 17.11 16.99 -7.42
C LYS A 322 16.38 18.02 -6.55
N LEU A 323 16.81 18.18 -5.30
CA LEU A 323 16.46 19.29 -4.43
C LEU A 323 17.73 20.07 -4.11
N ASN A 324 17.76 21.37 -4.36
CA ASN A 324 18.85 22.23 -3.91
C ASN A 324 18.49 22.82 -2.55
N ILE A 325 19.15 22.33 -1.51
CA ILE A 325 19.00 22.81 -0.14
C ILE A 325 20.29 23.42 0.41
N ASP A 326 21.22 23.81 -0.47
CA ASP A 326 22.53 24.36 -0.09
C ASP A 326 22.37 25.56 0.85
N TYR A 327 21.38 26.40 0.58
CA TYR A 327 21.08 27.58 1.40
C TYR A 327 20.71 27.26 2.84
N TRP A 328 20.14 26.08 3.10
CA TRP A 328 19.80 25.64 4.45
C TRP A 328 20.98 24.92 5.10
N ILE A 329 21.68 24.08 4.32
CA ILE A 329 22.88 23.38 4.79
C ILE A 329 23.96 24.37 5.23
N GLU A 330 24.20 25.42 4.45
CA GLU A 330 25.14 26.51 4.78
C GLU A 330 24.76 27.28 6.05
N GLU A 331 23.49 27.22 6.50
CA GLU A 331 23.05 27.84 7.76
C GLU A 331 23.26 26.92 8.98
N ILE A 332 23.19 25.60 8.81
CA ILE A 332 23.26 24.63 9.91
C ILE A 332 24.63 23.95 10.04
N LEU A 333 25.42 23.87 8.97
CA LEU A 333 26.73 23.19 8.95
C LEU A 333 27.79 24.09 8.30
N ASP A 334 28.96 24.22 8.94
CA ASP A 334 30.08 24.94 8.35
C ASP A 334 30.80 24.14 7.24
N GLU A 335 31.72 24.78 6.52
CA GLU A 335 32.39 24.15 5.36
C GLU A 335 33.20 22.90 5.76
N ASP A 336 33.83 22.89 6.93
CA ASP A 336 34.65 21.77 7.40
C ASP A 336 33.74 20.58 7.75
N GLN A 337 32.61 20.83 8.44
CA GLN A 337 31.60 19.82 8.75
C GLN A 337 30.96 19.23 7.49
N GLN A 338 30.67 20.06 6.49
CA GLN A 338 30.12 19.59 5.22
C GLN A 338 31.11 18.71 4.45
N GLU A 339 32.40 19.05 4.45
CA GLU A 339 33.43 18.22 3.80
C GLU A 339 33.56 16.86 4.51
N GLU A 340 33.57 16.85 5.84
CA GLU A 340 33.64 15.61 6.62
C GLU A 340 32.46 14.66 6.35
N ILE A 341 31.22 15.16 6.40
CA ILE A 341 30.03 14.33 6.13
C ILE A 341 30.00 13.88 4.67
N HIS A 342 30.49 14.71 3.73
CA HIS A 342 30.59 14.34 2.32
C HIS A 342 31.53 13.16 2.12
N ASP A 343 32.72 13.22 2.70
CA ASP A 343 33.74 12.20 2.55
C ASP A 343 33.28 10.88 3.19
N TYR A 344 32.61 10.95 4.34
CA TYR A 344 31.96 9.77 4.94
C TYR A 344 30.99 9.09 3.97
N PHE A 345 30.05 9.82 3.36
CA PHE A 345 29.09 9.22 2.44
C PHE A 345 29.73 8.76 1.12
N MET A 346 30.84 9.35 0.69
CA MET A 346 31.62 8.88 -0.46
C MET A 346 32.34 7.56 -0.20
N GLU A 347 32.81 7.34 1.02
CA GLU A 347 33.57 6.14 1.41
C GLU A 347 32.67 5.01 1.95
N SER A 348 31.49 5.34 2.47
CA SER A 348 30.57 4.38 3.06
C SER A 348 29.98 3.38 2.04
N GLU A 349 29.73 2.16 2.51
CA GLU A 349 29.03 1.12 1.73
C GLU A 349 27.50 1.27 1.78
N THR A 350 26.98 2.12 2.68
CA THR A 350 25.54 2.29 2.96
C THR A 350 25.17 3.76 3.16
N ASP A 351 23.90 4.10 2.96
CA ASP A 351 23.35 5.43 3.25
C ASP A 351 22.61 5.48 4.60
N SER A 352 22.84 4.49 5.47
CA SER A 352 22.23 4.37 6.79
C SER A 352 22.62 5.52 7.72
N ILE A 353 21.63 6.29 8.17
CA ILE A 353 21.84 7.38 9.12
C ILE A 353 22.21 6.86 10.50
N GLN A 354 21.69 5.70 10.90
CA GLN A 354 22.05 5.08 12.17
C GLN A 354 23.55 4.75 12.23
N GLU A 355 24.11 4.24 11.13
CA GLU A 355 25.55 3.96 11.05
C GLU A 355 26.37 5.25 10.98
N ALA A 356 25.86 6.30 10.34
CA ALA A 356 26.49 7.62 10.35
C ALA A 356 26.52 8.23 11.76
N ILE A 357 25.41 8.17 12.50
CA ILE A 357 25.32 8.64 13.89
C ILE A 357 26.32 7.89 14.79
N GLU A 358 26.46 6.58 14.59
CA GLU A 358 27.41 5.76 15.35
C GLU A 358 28.87 6.10 15.01
N GLU A 359 29.19 6.38 13.74
CA GLU A 359 30.55 6.75 13.32
C GLU A 359 30.95 8.13 13.87
N PHE A 360 30.03 9.10 13.85
CA PHE A 360 30.28 10.46 14.31
C PHE A 360 30.12 10.65 15.82
N ASP A 361 29.81 9.58 16.59
CA ASP A 361 29.69 9.57 18.06
C ASP A 361 28.87 10.74 18.66
N GLY A 362 27.86 11.21 17.93
CA GLY A 362 26.99 12.32 18.34
C GLY A 362 27.51 13.73 18.06
N ASP A 363 28.55 13.90 17.24
CA ASP A 363 29.03 15.21 16.77
C ASP A 363 28.01 15.91 15.84
N TYR A 364 27.09 15.15 15.26
CA TYR A 364 25.97 15.62 14.43
C TYR A 364 24.64 15.05 14.92
N ASP A 365 23.57 15.82 14.79
CA ASP A 365 22.22 15.34 15.07
C ASP A 365 21.59 14.58 13.87
N ASP A 366 20.49 13.86 14.13
CA ASP A 366 19.78 13.08 13.10
C ASP A 366 19.29 13.96 11.94
N GLU A 367 18.85 15.18 12.22
CA GLU A 367 18.30 16.08 11.21
C GLU A 367 19.40 16.60 10.29
N GLU A 368 20.55 17.00 10.84
CA GLU A 368 21.75 17.44 10.12
C GLU A 368 22.26 16.37 9.16
N LEU A 369 22.45 15.14 9.64
CA LEU A 369 22.92 14.02 8.81
C LEU A 369 21.91 13.66 7.70
N ARG A 370 20.61 13.70 8.00
CA ARG A 370 19.56 13.43 7.00
C ARG A 370 19.45 14.50 5.95
N LEU A 371 19.51 15.77 6.33
CA LEU A 371 19.53 16.90 5.41
C LEU A 371 20.78 16.88 4.54
N TYR A 372 21.95 16.59 5.12
CA TYR A 372 23.17 16.47 4.33
C TYR A 372 23.11 15.30 3.35
N ARG A 373 22.56 14.14 3.77
CA ARG A 373 22.32 13.01 2.86
C ARG A 373 21.41 13.38 1.69
N ILE A 374 20.38 14.21 1.90
CA ILE A 374 19.53 14.73 0.82
C ILE A 374 20.35 15.56 -0.19
N LYS A 375 21.22 16.45 0.29
CA LYS A 375 22.14 17.24 -0.55
C LYS A 375 23.08 16.31 -1.32
N PHE A 376 23.75 15.41 -0.63
CA PHE A 376 24.67 14.43 -1.20
C PHE A 376 24.03 13.62 -2.33
N ILE A 377 22.85 13.02 -2.10
CA ILE A 377 22.16 12.24 -3.13
C ILE A 377 21.69 13.14 -4.29
N SER A 378 21.29 14.39 -4.01
CA SER A 378 20.92 15.36 -5.03
C SER A 378 22.08 15.81 -5.93
N GLU A 379 23.31 15.75 -5.44
CA GLU A 379 24.52 16.14 -6.17
C GLU A 379 25.18 14.97 -6.89
N VAL A 380 25.27 13.82 -6.22
CA VAL A 380 26.02 12.66 -6.70
C VAL A 380 25.12 11.70 -7.47
N ALA A 381 23.91 11.43 -6.96
CA ALA A 381 23.02 10.41 -7.54
C ALA A 381 22.16 10.97 -8.69
N ASN A 382 21.50 12.10 -8.48
CA ASN A 382 20.55 12.68 -9.43
C ASN A 382 21.24 13.57 -10.49
#